data_AF-A0A7G7L751-F1
#
_entry.id   AF-A0A7G7L751-F1
#
_cell.length_a   1.000
_cell.length_b   1.000
_cell.length_c   1.000
_cell.angle_alpha   90.00
_cell.angle_beta   90.00
_cell.angle_gamma   90.00
#
_symmetry.space_group_name_H-M   'P 1'
#
loop_
_entity.id
_entity.type
_entity.pdbx_description
1 polymer ?
#
loop_
_entity_poly.entity_id
_entity_poly.type
_entity_poly.pdbx_seq_one_letter_code
_entity_poly.pdbx_strand_id
1 'polypeptide(L)'
;MTTLLLVLAGVLLVALVATFLLRRHFLLSGLGAVTMWLRPVGSPRWSVGVAWYSGEQLLWYRALSLSVRPNQRLCRTEFHVEGRRRPTPEDGAVPQDSQVLICRTGAGPQELAMDTSTVTGFLSWIESAPPLGR
;
A
#
# COMPACT_ATOMS: atom_id res chain seq x y z
N MET A 1 -16.91 11.84 -41.86
CA MET A 1 -15.47 12.07 -41.53
C MET A 1 -15.27 12.46 -40.08
N THR A 2 -16.06 13.38 -39.52
CA THR A 2 -16.02 13.79 -38.10
C THR A 2 -16.33 12.66 -37.12
N THR A 3 -17.33 11.82 -37.42
CA THR A 3 -17.67 10.63 -36.61
C THR A 3 -16.51 9.64 -36.53
N LEU A 4 -15.84 9.39 -37.67
CA LEU A 4 -14.69 8.49 -37.73
C LEU A 4 -13.50 9.02 -36.90
N LEU A 5 -13.25 10.34 -36.96
CA LEU A 5 -12.22 11.00 -36.14
C LEU A 5 -12.52 10.92 -34.64
N LEU A 6 -13.78 11.12 -34.24
CA LEU A 6 -14.19 11.02 -32.83
C LEU A 6 -14.05 9.59 -32.30
N VAL A 7 -14.42 8.58 -33.10
CA VAL A 7 -14.23 7.18 -32.74
C VAL A 7 -12.74 6.86 -32.61
N LEU A 8 -11.90 7.29 -33.56
CA LEU A 8 -10.46 7.04 -33.52
C LEU A 8 -9.81 7.70 -32.29
N ALA A 9 -10.18 8.95 -31.98
CA ALA A 9 -9.70 9.66 -30.81
C ALA A 9 -10.14 8.99 -29.50
N GLY A 10 -11.39 8.53 -29.43
CA GLY A 10 -11.90 7.77 -28.28
C GLY A 10 -11.15 6.45 -28.07
N VAL A 11 -10.90 5.71 -29.14
CA VAL A 11 -10.13 4.45 -29.09
C VAL A 11 -8.68 4.70 -28.67
N LEU A 12 -8.04 5.75 -29.20
CA LEU A 12 -6.67 6.10 -28.83
C LEU A 12 -6.57 6.50 -27.35
N LEU A 13 -7.55 7.27 -26.86
CA LEU A 13 -7.62 7.66 -25.45
C LEU A 13 -7.78 6.43 -24.54
N VAL A 14 -8.70 5.52 -24.88
CA VAL A 14 -8.93 4.29 -24.12
C VAL A 14 -7.68 3.40 -24.13
N ALA A 15 -7.03 3.25 -25.29
CA ALA A 15 -5.80 2.48 -25.40
C ALA A 15 -4.69 3.07 -24.52
N LEU A 16 -4.50 4.39 -24.56
CA LEU A 16 -3.48 5.08 -23.76
C LEU A 16 -3.75 4.94 -22.26
N VAL A 17 -5.00 5.07 -21.83
CA VAL A 17 -5.41 4.82 -20.44
C VAL A 17 -5.19 3.35 -20.05
N ALA A 18 -5.57 2.40 -20.91
CA ALA A 18 -5.42 0.98 -20.64
C ALA A 18 -3.95 0.58 -20.52
N THR A 19 -3.07 1.00 -21.44
CA THR A 19 -1.63 0.72 -21.37
C THR A 19 -1.01 1.34 -20.12
N PHE A 20 -1.43 2.55 -19.75
CA PHE A 20 -0.98 3.20 -18.53
C PHE A 20 -1.39 2.44 -17.27
N LEU A 21 -2.64 1.99 -17.20
CA LEU A 21 -3.15 1.18 -16.09
C LEU A 21 -2.49 -0.20 -16.04
N LEU A 22 -2.25 -0.85 -17.18
CA LEU A 22 -1.54 -2.13 -17.25
C LEU A 22 -0.10 -1.99 -16.79
N ARG A 23 0.64 -0.98 -17.27
CA ARG A 23 2.02 -0.73 -16.81
C ARG A 23 2.04 -0.49 -15.30
N ARG A 24 1.08 0.28 -14.79
CA ARG A 24 0.90 0.49 -13.35
C ARG A 24 0.58 -0.81 -12.62
N HIS A 25 -0.33 -1.63 -13.13
CA HIS A 25 -0.66 -2.92 -12.55
C HIS A 25 0.56 -3.84 -12.53
N PHE A 26 1.29 -3.96 -13.64
CA PHE A 26 2.53 -4.74 -13.69
C PHE A 26 3.62 -4.23 -12.73
N LEU A 27 3.76 -2.92 -12.57
CA LEU A 27 4.67 -2.33 -11.58
C LEU A 27 4.21 -2.62 -10.14
N LEU A 28 2.90 -2.63 -9.89
CA LEU A 28 2.30 -2.89 -8.58
C LEU A 28 2.12 -4.38 -8.26
N SER A 29 2.21 -5.25 -9.27
CA SER A 29 2.04 -6.71 -9.16
C SER A 29 3.36 -7.47 -9.35
N GLY A 30 4.48 -6.76 -9.55
CA GLY A 30 5.80 -7.38 -9.58
C GLY A 30 6.14 -8.09 -8.27
N LEU A 31 7.09 -9.03 -8.33
CA LEU A 31 7.55 -10.02 -7.32
C LEU A 31 7.84 -9.52 -5.86
N GLY A 32 7.54 -8.28 -5.50
CA GLY A 32 7.69 -7.71 -4.15
C GLY A 32 6.47 -6.95 -3.64
N ALA A 33 5.30 -7.17 -4.26
CA ALA A 33 4.03 -6.56 -3.89
C ALA A 33 3.41 -7.27 -2.67
N VAL A 34 3.22 -6.54 -1.57
CA VAL A 34 2.60 -7.06 -0.35
C VAL A 34 1.23 -6.43 -0.14
N THR A 35 0.19 -7.25 0.01
CA THR A 35 -1.14 -6.75 0.36
C THR A 35 -1.14 -6.24 1.80
N MET A 36 -1.56 -5.00 1.98
CA MET A 36 -1.49 -4.30 3.26
C MET A 36 -2.70 -3.38 3.41
N TRP A 37 -3.37 -3.48 4.55
CA TRP A 37 -4.45 -2.58 4.92
C TRP A 37 -3.91 -1.49 5.82
N LEU A 38 -4.29 -0.26 5.57
CA LEU A 38 -3.82 0.90 6.32
C LEU A 38 -5.02 1.70 6.84
N ARG A 39 -4.94 2.07 8.11
CA ARG A 39 -5.93 2.92 8.78
C ARG A 39 -5.19 3.95 9.65
N PRO A 40 -5.39 5.26 9.43
CA PRO A 40 -4.93 6.26 10.39
C PRO A 40 -5.62 6.05 11.75
N VAL A 41 -4.88 6.19 12.85
CA VAL A 41 -5.49 6.07 14.19
C VAL A 41 -6.60 7.11 14.34
N GLY A 42 -7.79 6.68 14.77
CA GLY A 42 -8.99 7.52 14.88
C GLY A 42 -9.90 7.53 13.64
N SER A 43 -9.48 6.92 12.52
CA SER A 43 -10.37 6.70 11.37
C SER A 43 -11.06 5.34 11.46
N PRO A 44 -12.38 5.22 11.23
CA PRO A 44 -13.08 3.93 11.25
C PRO A 44 -12.88 3.11 9.95
N ARG A 45 -12.32 3.72 8.90
CA ARG A 45 -12.22 3.11 7.57
C ARG A 45 -10.83 2.57 7.29
N TRP A 46 -10.76 1.27 7.04
CA TRP A 46 -9.59 0.61 6.49
C TRP A 46 -9.45 0.91 5.00
N SER A 47 -8.25 1.25 4.57
CA SER A 47 -7.90 1.35 3.16
C SER A 47 -7.08 0.13 2.78
N VAL A 48 -7.57 -0.67 1.83
CA VAL A 48 -6.80 -1.77 1.25
C VAL A 48 -5.82 -1.24 0.21
N GLY A 49 -4.61 -1.76 0.23
CA GLY A 49 -3.56 -1.37 -0.70
C GLY A 49 -2.49 -2.43 -0.87
N VAL A 50 -1.53 -2.09 -1.72
CA VAL A 50 -0.36 -2.88 -2.02
C VAL A 50 0.86 -2.05 -1.65
N ALA A 51 1.73 -2.63 -0.83
CA ALA A 51 2.99 -2.06 -0.43
C ALA A 51 4.12 -2.64 -1.28
N TRP A 52 5.09 -1.80 -1.61
CA TRP A 52 6.27 -2.18 -2.37
C TRP A 52 7.55 -1.68 -1.68
N TYR A 53 8.50 -2.58 -1.47
CA TYR A 53 9.80 -2.26 -0.88
C TYR A 53 10.66 -1.53 -1.92
N SER A 54 11.07 -0.30 -1.59
CA SER A 54 11.91 0.55 -2.44
C SER A 54 13.09 1.06 -1.63
N GLY A 55 14.18 0.29 -1.59
CA GLY A 55 15.35 0.62 -0.76
C GLY A 55 14.99 0.73 0.73
N GLU A 56 15.12 1.93 1.28
CA GLU A 56 14.84 2.25 2.70
C GLU A 56 13.39 2.73 2.96
N GLN A 57 12.52 2.69 1.95
CA GLN A 57 11.13 3.15 2.06
C GLN A 57 10.17 2.08 1.57
N LEU A 58 9.05 1.94 2.28
CA LEU A 58 7.93 1.14 1.85
C LEU A 58 6.89 2.07 1.21
N LEU A 59 6.66 1.86 -0.08
CA LEU A 59 5.71 2.65 -0.87
C LEU A 59 4.36 1.95 -0.86
N TRP A 60 3.36 2.56 -0.23
CA TRP A 60 2.01 2.01 -0.17
C TRP A 60 1.09 2.70 -1.17
N TYR A 61 0.44 1.88 -2.00
CA TYR A 61 -0.50 2.28 -3.03
C TYR A 61 -1.88 1.73 -2.70
N ARG A 62 -2.91 2.57 -2.74
CA ARG A 62 -4.27 2.13 -2.45
C ARG A 62 -4.82 1.31 -3.63
N ALA A 63 -5.37 0.13 -3.36
CA ALA A 63 -5.79 -0.83 -4.38
C ALA A 63 -6.95 -0.29 -5.24
N LEU A 64 -7.89 0.44 -4.63
CA LEU A 64 -9.02 1.09 -5.32
C LEU A 64 -8.76 2.57 -5.71
N SER A 65 -7.51 3.06 -5.66
CA SER A 65 -7.24 4.46 -6.05
C SER A 65 -6.77 4.58 -7.50
N LEU A 66 -7.40 5.49 -8.24
CA LEU A 66 -6.96 5.93 -9.57
C LEU A 66 -5.67 6.79 -9.53
N SER A 67 -5.12 7.08 -8.34
CA SER A 67 -3.92 7.91 -8.21
C SER A 67 -2.64 7.17 -8.61
N VAL A 68 -1.84 7.82 -9.46
CA VAL A 68 -0.54 7.32 -9.96
C VAL A 68 0.55 7.38 -8.88
N ARG A 69 0.38 8.24 -7.89
CA ARG A 69 1.37 8.48 -6.84
C ARG A 69 1.16 7.53 -5.66
N PRO A 70 2.24 7.11 -4.96
CA PRO A 70 2.12 6.39 -3.70
C PRO A 70 1.30 7.24 -2.73
N ASN A 71 0.25 6.65 -2.16
CA ASN A 71 -0.62 7.35 -1.22
C ASN A 71 0.09 7.57 0.11
N GLN A 72 0.95 6.63 0.50
CA GLN A 72 1.77 6.72 1.70
C GLN A 72 3.19 6.28 1.40
N ARG A 73 4.15 7.02 1.94
CA ARG A 73 5.56 6.64 1.95
C ARG A 73 5.94 6.38 3.40
N LEU A 74 6.31 5.15 3.69
CA LEU A 74 6.66 4.71 5.02
C LEU A 74 8.19 4.56 5.05
N CYS A 75 8.87 5.58 5.57
CA CYS A 75 10.31 5.54 5.77
C CYS A 75 10.63 4.55 6.87
N ARG A 76 11.51 3.59 6.59
CA ARG A 76 11.92 2.55 7.55
C ARG A 76 12.43 3.14 8.86
N THR A 77 13.23 4.21 8.77
CA THR A 77 13.81 4.93 9.92
C THR A 77 12.78 5.61 10.82
N GLU A 78 11.65 6.02 10.25
CA GLU A 78 10.57 6.71 10.97
C GLU A 78 9.47 5.75 11.40
N PHE A 79 9.58 4.47 11.03
CA PHE A 79 8.56 3.47 11.26
C PHE A 79 8.83 2.71 12.56
N HIS A 80 7.97 2.91 13.56
CA HIS A 80 8.08 2.27 14.86
C HIS A 80 6.84 1.43 15.13
N VAL A 81 7.02 0.14 15.39
CA VAL A 81 5.91 -0.74 15.80
C VAL A 81 5.78 -0.64 17.33
N GLU A 82 4.66 -0.09 17.79
CA GLU A 82 4.36 0.07 19.21
C GLU A 82 3.64 -1.16 19.78
N GLY A 83 2.93 -1.91 18.94
CA GLY A 83 2.22 -3.10 19.37
C GLY A 83 1.64 -3.91 18.22
N ARG A 84 1.10 -5.07 18.57
CA ARG A 84 0.40 -5.98 17.65
C ARG A 84 -0.88 -6.47 18.29
N ARG A 85 -1.94 -6.57 17.50
CA ARG A 85 -3.23 -7.13 17.89
C ARG A 85 -3.79 -8.01 16.77
N ARG A 86 -4.75 -8.86 17.12
CA ARG A 86 -5.55 -9.56 16.11
C ARG A 86 -6.67 -8.64 15.59
N PRO A 87 -7.09 -8.79 14.33
CA PRO A 87 -8.28 -8.15 13.79
C PRO A 87 -9.49 -8.52 14.64
N THR A 88 -10.34 -7.54 14.92
CA THR A 88 -11.63 -7.76 15.60
C THR A 88 -12.76 -7.78 14.58
N PRO A 89 -13.96 -8.32 14.91
CA PRO A 89 -15.09 -8.39 13.95
C PRO A 89 -15.54 -7.02 13.41
N GLU A 90 -15.28 -5.95 14.17
CA GLU A 90 -15.48 -4.55 13.77
C GLU A 90 -14.52 -4.07 12.66
N ASP A 91 -13.38 -4.75 12.47
CA ASP A 91 -12.41 -4.48 11.42
C ASP A 91 -12.78 -5.17 10.08
N GLY A 92 -14.06 -5.32 9.75
CA GLY A 92 -14.58 -6.22 8.69
C GLY A 92 -14.01 -6.11 7.27
N ALA A 93 -13.12 -5.14 7.00
CA ALA A 93 -12.32 -5.06 5.78
C ALA A 93 -10.99 -5.85 5.83
N VAL A 94 -10.56 -6.27 7.02
CA VAL A 94 -9.31 -6.99 7.29
C VAL A 94 -9.61 -8.48 7.52
N PRO A 95 -8.94 -9.41 6.82
CA PRO A 95 -9.10 -10.84 7.06
C PRO A 95 -8.72 -11.27 8.48
N GLN A 96 -9.40 -12.26 9.06
CA GLN A 96 -9.11 -12.73 10.42
C GLN A 96 -7.71 -13.36 10.58
N ASP A 97 -7.15 -13.91 9.51
CA ASP A 97 -5.79 -14.47 9.47
C ASP A 97 -4.68 -13.41 9.33
N SER A 98 -5.06 -12.14 9.24
CA SER A 98 -4.11 -11.02 9.24
C SER A 98 -3.69 -10.62 10.65
N GLN A 99 -2.57 -9.91 10.77
CA GLN A 99 -2.15 -9.29 12.03
C GLN A 99 -2.20 -7.76 11.87
N VAL A 100 -2.76 -7.09 12.88
CA VAL A 100 -2.79 -5.63 12.94
C VAL A 100 -1.61 -5.15 13.78
N LEU A 101 -0.76 -4.32 13.20
CA LEU A 101 0.35 -3.64 13.83
C LEU A 101 -0.05 -2.19 14.14
N ILE A 102 0.13 -1.79 15.38
CA ILE A 102 -0.01 -0.40 15.82
C ILE A 102 1.36 0.24 15.62
N CYS A 103 1.44 1.21 14.72
CA CYS A 103 2.70 1.78 14.29
C CYS A 103 2.65 3.31 14.36
N ARG A 104 3.80 3.91 14.67
CA ARG A 104 4.01 5.34 14.52
C ARG A 104 4.89 5.57 13.30
N THR A 105 4.43 6.42 12.39
CA THR A 105 5.12 6.75 11.15
C THR A 105 5.37 8.26 11.09
N GLY A 106 6.16 8.75 10.13
CA GLY A 106 6.34 10.20 9.92
C GLY A 106 5.04 10.95 9.63
N ALA A 107 4.00 10.24 9.15
CA ALA A 107 2.66 10.80 8.93
C ALA A 107 1.77 10.76 10.19
N GLY A 108 2.26 10.24 11.32
CA GLY A 108 1.53 10.10 12.58
C GLY A 108 1.24 8.65 12.98
N PRO A 109 0.41 8.43 14.01
CA PRO A 109 0.02 7.11 14.46
C PRO A 109 -0.93 6.44 13.46
N GLN A 110 -0.59 5.22 13.04
CA GLN A 110 -1.30 4.45 12.02
C GLN A 110 -1.38 2.97 12.41
N GLU A 111 -2.49 2.34 12.07
CA GLU A 111 -2.65 0.89 12.15
C GLU A 111 -2.45 0.29 10.76
N LEU A 112 -1.65 -0.77 10.71
CA LEU A 112 -1.36 -1.51 9.50
C LEU A 112 -1.75 -2.97 9.71
N ALA A 113 -2.60 -3.52 8.85
CA ALA A 113 -2.85 -4.94 8.83
C ALA A 113 -2.14 -5.58 7.63
N MET A 114 -1.60 -6.78 7.81
CA MET A 114 -1.08 -7.60 6.72
C MET A 114 -1.26 -9.06 7.06
N ASP A 115 -1.13 -9.92 6.05
CA ASP A 115 -1.18 -11.37 6.27
C ASP A 115 -0.09 -11.83 7.23
N THR A 116 -0.42 -12.76 8.13
CA THR A 116 0.50 -13.27 9.15
C THR A 116 1.80 -13.82 8.54
N SER A 117 1.75 -14.42 7.34
CA SER A 117 2.94 -14.90 6.64
C SER A 117 3.90 -13.77 6.24
N THR A 118 3.37 -12.56 6.02
CA THR A 118 4.14 -11.41 5.56
C THR A 118 4.67 -10.55 6.71
N VAL A 119 4.01 -10.59 7.87
CA VAL A 119 4.41 -9.84 9.08
C VAL A 119 5.87 -10.07 9.42
N THR A 120 6.32 -11.33 9.44
CA THR A 120 7.69 -11.67 9.84
C THR A 120 8.71 -11.04 8.88
N GLY A 121 8.45 -11.09 7.57
CA GLY A 121 9.33 -10.46 6.58
C GLY A 121 9.34 -8.94 6.70
N PHE A 122 8.18 -8.34 6.97
CA PHE A 122 8.06 -6.90 7.18
C PHE A 122 8.78 -6.43 8.46
N LEU A 123 8.62 -7.14 9.57
CA LEU A 123 9.31 -6.83 10.83
C LEU A 123 10.83 -7.00 10.68
N SER A 124 11.28 -8.08 10.04
CA SER A 124 12.70 -8.28 9.76
C SER A 124 13.28 -7.16 8.89
N TRP A 125 12.51 -6.69 7.91
CA TRP A 125 12.87 -5.51 7.12
C TRP A 125 12.98 -4.27 8.01
N ILE A 126 12.02 -3.96 8.88
CA ILE A 126 12.13 -2.81 9.81
C ILE A 126 13.35 -2.94 10.71
N GLU A 127 13.56 -4.09 11.34
CA GLU A 127 14.63 -4.33 12.32
C GLU A 127 16.03 -4.27 11.70
N SER A 128 16.15 -4.64 10.43
CA SER A 128 17.44 -4.57 9.72
C SER A 128 17.84 -3.13 9.37
N ALA A 129 17.08 -2.11 9.81
CA ALA A 129 17.41 -0.71 9.58
C ALA A 129 18.75 -0.38 10.23
N PRO A 130 19.64 0.36 9.55
CA PRO A 130 20.84 0.86 10.20
C PRO A 130 20.42 1.66 11.44
N PRO A 131 21.01 1.40 12.62
CA PRO A 131 20.67 2.15 13.81
C PRO A 131 20.91 3.62 13.51
N LEU A 132 19.92 4.47 13.79
CA LEU A 132 20.06 5.91 13.75
C LEU A 132 21.29 6.25 14.59
N GLY A 133 22.38 6.64 13.93
CA GLY A 133 23.58 7.13 14.58
C GLY A 133 23.18 8.26 15.50
N ARG A 134 23.24 7.98 16.80
CA ARG A 134 23.12 8.98 17.86
C ARG A 134 24.42 9.76 17.93
#